data_AF-A0A0F9TNH6-F1
#
_entry.id   AF-A0A0F9TNH6-F1
#
_cell.length_a   1.000
_cell.length_b   1.000
_cell.length_c   1.000
_cell.angle_alpha   90.00
_cell.angle_beta   90.00
_cell.angle_gamma   90.00
#
_symmetry.space_group_name_H-M   'P 1'
#
loop_
_entity.id
_entity.type
_entity.pdbx_description
1 polymer ?
#
loop_
_entity_poly.entity_id
_entity_poly.type
_entity_poly.pdbx_seq_one_letter_code
_entity_poly.pdbx_strand_id
1 'polypeptide(L)'
;MIHIAGRKRIKDKGIRWIEYYSEKSESVKKKFEKILPGSYFRWVGKDYEDGVMRYVVVGPSVSRREGKSFFAGNKKMPRDPRKKAYSPSGKYFPSLRSAIAHAIEMWGVRMPNNAGHYTRNDLATIEIPKHVKG
;
A
#
# COMPACT_ATOMS: atom_id res chain seq x y z
N MET A 1 9.95 -17.08 34.47
CA MET A 1 9.92 -17.64 33.11
C MET A 1 9.67 -16.49 32.13
N ILE A 2 10.69 -16.01 31.41
CA ILE A 2 10.54 -14.87 30.49
C ILE A 2 10.10 -15.43 29.13
N HIS A 3 8.83 -15.28 28.78
CA HIS A 3 8.36 -15.58 27.43
C HIS A 3 8.87 -14.50 26.47
N ILE A 4 10.04 -14.73 25.85
CA ILE A 4 10.45 -13.98 24.67
C ILE A 4 9.61 -14.49 23.49
N ALA A 5 8.35 -14.06 23.42
CA ALA A 5 7.54 -14.28 22.24
C ALA A 5 8.21 -13.54 21.08
N GLY A 6 8.79 -14.28 20.12
CA GLY A 6 9.39 -13.69 18.93
C GLY A 6 8.40 -12.75 18.23
N ARG A 7 8.89 -11.66 17.63
CA ARG A 7 8.03 -10.72 16.89
C ARG A 7 7.29 -11.47 15.78
N LYS A 8 5.97 -11.58 15.88
CA LYS A 8 5.14 -12.12 14.80
C LYS A 8 5.25 -11.25 13.55
N ARG A 9 5.28 -11.89 12.37
CA ARG A 9 5.17 -11.17 11.09
C ARG A 9 3.77 -10.56 11.00
N ILE A 10 3.65 -9.44 10.30
CA ILE A 10 2.37 -8.70 10.20
C ILE A 10 1.22 -9.58 9.70
N LYS A 11 1.46 -10.42 8.69
CA LYS A 11 0.45 -11.34 8.17
C LYS A 11 -0.10 -12.34 9.22
N ASP A 12 0.73 -12.68 10.21
CA ASP A 12 0.42 -13.67 11.24
C ASP A 12 -0.25 -13.01 12.47
N LYS A 13 -0.49 -11.68 12.44
CA LYS A 13 -1.09 -10.91 13.55
C LYS A 13 -2.62 -10.90 13.56
N GLY A 14 -3.28 -11.57 12.61
CA GLY A 14 -4.75 -11.57 12.53
C GLY A 14 -5.37 -10.19 12.25
N ILE A 15 -4.63 -9.30 11.59
CA ILE A 15 -5.16 -7.98 11.20
C ILE A 15 -6.28 -8.16 10.18
N ARG A 16 -7.48 -7.69 10.51
CA ARG A 16 -8.59 -7.61 9.55
C ARG A 16 -8.39 -6.39 8.66
N TRP A 17 -7.82 -6.61 7.48
CA TRP A 17 -7.66 -5.58 6.45
C TRP A 17 -8.98 -5.30 5.72
N ILE A 18 -9.34 -4.03 5.62
CA ILE A 18 -10.51 -3.54 4.90
C ILE A 18 -10.02 -2.51 3.88
N GLU A 19 -10.48 -2.61 2.64
CA GLU A 19 -10.20 -1.59 1.64
C GLU A 19 -10.90 -0.29 2.05
N TYR A 20 -10.11 0.78 2.23
CA TYR A 20 -10.63 2.04 2.71
C TYR A 20 -9.77 3.20 2.24
N TYR A 21 -10.44 4.27 1.81
CA TYR A 21 -9.82 5.51 1.37
C TYR A 21 -10.40 6.66 2.19
N SER A 22 -9.54 7.41 2.88
CA SER A 22 -9.92 8.74 3.36
C SER A 22 -9.97 9.72 2.19
N GLU A 23 -10.60 10.88 2.38
CA GLU A 23 -10.76 11.95 1.38
C GLU A 23 -9.48 12.21 0.55
N LYS A 24 -8.32 12.38 1.21
CA LYS A 24 -7.03 12.57 0.52
C LYS A 24 -6.67 11.38 -0.36
N SER A 25 -6.78 10.16 0.14
CA SER A 25 -6.44 8.95 -0.63
C SER A 25 -7.50 8.58 -1.67
N GLU A 26 -8.74 9.02 -1.48
CA GLU A 26 -9.84 8.83 -2.42
C GLU A 26 -9.61 9.67 -3.68
N SER A 27 -9.13 10.91 -3.52
CA SER A 27 -8.73 11.75 -4.66
C SER A 27 -7.62 11.08 -5.50
N VAL A 28 -6.68 10.40 -4.85
CA VAL A 28 -5.62 9.63 -5.53
C VAL A 28 -6.19 8.41 -6.22
N LYS A 29 -7.10 7.67 -5.54
CA LYS A 29 -7.81 6.53 -6.13
C LYS A 29 -8.58 6.94 -7.39
N LYS A 30 -9.35 8.04 -7.35
CA LYS A 30 -10.09 8.56 -8.51
C LYS A 30 -9.19 8.92 -9.69
N LYS A 31 -8.02 9.51 -9.43
CA LYS A 31 -7.04 9.81 -10.48
C LYS A 31 -6.52 8.54 -11.14
N PHE A 32 -6.10 7.55 -10.34
CA PHE A 32 -5.66 6.26 -10.87
C PHE A 32 -6.78 5.52 -11.58
N GLU A 33 -8.01 5.57 -11.09
CA GLU A 33 -9.14 4.93 -11.76
C GLU A 33 -9.41 5.52 -13.14
N LYS A 34 -9.08 6.81 -13.35
CA LYS A 34 -9.21 7.46 -14.66
C LYS A 34 -8.08 7.10 -15.63
N ILE A 35 -6.83 7.00 -15.14
CA ILE A 35 -5.64 6.86 -16.01
C ILE A 35 -5.13 5.42 -16.13
N LEU A 36 -5.42 4.59 -15.13
CA LEU A 36 -5.02 3.18 -15.05
C LEU A 36 -5.99 2.42 -14.11
N PRO A 37 -7.22 2.12 -14.57
CA PRO A 37 -8.27 1.48 -13.75
C PRO A 37 -7.79 0.26 -12.98
N GLY A 38 -8.25 0.07 -11.74
CA GLY A 38 -7.86 -1.12 -10.97
C GLY A 38 -6.35 -1.23 -10.65
N SER A 39 -5.61 -0.11 -10.63
CA SER A 39 -4.16 -0.12 -10.35
C SER A 39 -3.75 0.37 -8.96
N TYR A 40 -4.64 1.04 -8.24
CA TYR A 40 -4.36 1.61 -6.92
C TYR A 40 -5.29 1.04 -5.87
N PHE A 41 -4.69 0.51 -4.80
CA PHE A 41 -5.36 -0.14 -3.68
C PHE A 41 -4.83 0.36 -2.35
N ARG A 42 -5.75 0.56 -1.39
CA ARG A 42 -5.41 0.91 -0.02
C ARG A 42 -6.25 0.11 0.98
N TRP A 43 -5.57 -0.59 1.88
CA TRP A 43 -6.21 -1.27 3.00
C TRP A 43 -5.87 -0.59 4.31
N VAL A 44 -6.80 -0.62 5.25
CA VAL A 44 -6.62 -0.21 6.64
C VAL A 44 -7.01 -1.37 7.54
N GLY A 45 -6.27 -1.53 8.63
CA GLY A 45 -6.54 -2.58 9.62
C GLY A 45 -5.98 -2.20 10.98
N LYS A 46 -6.63 -2.68 12.04
CA LYS A 46 -6.14 -2.53 13.41
C LYS A 46 -5.20 -3.69 13.74
N ASP A 47 -3.98 -3.38 14.17
CA ASP A 47 -3.10 -4.34 14.82
C ASP A 47 -3.55 -4.46 16.28
N TYR A 48 -4.15 -5.59 16.63
CA TYR A 48 -4.70 -5.81 17.97
C TYR A 48 -3.61 -6.08 19.02
N GLU A 49 -2.39 -6.43 18.60
CA GLU A 49 -1.28 -6.64 19.53
C GLU A 49 -0.72 -5.33 20.09
N ASP A 50 -0.64 -4.27 19.27
CA ASP A 50 -0.14 -2.95 19.69
C ASP A 50 -1.22 -1.85 19.73
N GLY A 51 -2.46 -2.19 19.36
CA GLY A 51 -3.59 -1.27 19.33
C GLY A 51 -3.51 -0.20 18.23
N VAL A 52 -2.55 -0.28 17.30
CA VAL A 52 -2.28 0.78 16.32
C VAL A 52 -2.97 0.48 14.99
N MET A 53 -3.61 1.50 14.42
CA MET A 53 -4.13 1.44 13.04
C MET A 53 -2.97 1.43 12.05
N ARG A 54 -3.05 0.57 11.04
CA ARG A 54 -2.06 0.45 9.96
C ARG A 54 -2.75 0.62 8.63
N TYR A 55 -1.96 0.96 7.62
CA TYR A 55 -2.44 0.96 6.25
C TYR A 55 -1.40 0.35 5.30
N VAL A 56 -1.90 -0.34 4.29
CA VAL A 56 -1.13 -0.87 3.16
C VAL A 56 -1.55 -0.13 1.91
N VAL A 57 -0.58 0.27 1.08
CA VAL A 57 -0.81 0.85 -0.24
C VAL A 57 -0.12 0.00 -1.28
N VAL A 58 -0.83 -0.30 -2.36
CA VAL A 58 -0.28 -0.89 -3.58
C VAL A 58 -0.70 -0.04 -4.78
N GLY A 59 0.24 0.27 -5.67
CA GLY A 59 -0.09 0.90 -6.95
C GLY A 59 1.09 1.61 -7.63
N PRO A 60 0.84 2.36 -8.73
CA PRO A 60 1.89 3.04 -9.46
C PRO A 60 2.63 4.07 -8.60
N SER A 61 3.94 4.14 -8.76
CA SER A 61 4.80 5.06 -8.03
C SER A 61 6.03 5.45 -8.86
N VAL A 62 6.66 6.55 -8.46
CA VAL A 62 7.92 7.02 -9.05
C VAL A 62 8.95 7.12 -7.94
N SER A 63 10.11 6.50 -8.14
CA SER A 63 11.26 6.66 -7.25
C SER A 63 12.48 7.13 -8.03
N ARG A 64 13.44 7.77 -7.33
CA ARG A 64 14.70 8.21 -7.96
C ARG A 64 15.54 7.04 -8.50
N ARG A 65 15.50 5.88 -7.82
CA ARG A 65 16.31 4.71 -8.15
C ARG A 65 15.67 3.82 -9.20
N GLU A 66 14.38 3.54 -9.06
CA GLU A 66 13.66 2.55 -9.87
C GLU A 66 12.85 3.18 -11.02
N GLY A 67 12.77 4.51 -11.07
CA GLY A 67 11.88 5.21 -12.00
C GLY A 67 10.41 4.90 -11.74
N LYS A 68 9.60 4.87 -12.81
CA LYS A 68 8.20 4.44 -12.74
C LYS A 68 8.13 2.94 -12.49
N SER A 69 7.37 2.53 -11.48
CA SER A 69 7.21 1.13 -11.09
C SER A 69 5.95 0.95 -10.24
N PHE A 70 5.62 -0.29 -9.88
CA PHE A 70 4.58 -0.55 -8.89
C PHE A 70 5.19 -0.60 -7.51
N PHE A 71 4.56 0.03 -6.54
CA PHE A 71 5.00 0.06 -5.15
C PHE A 71 4.04 -0.75 -4.29
N ALA A 72 4.57 -1.46 -3.31
CA ALA A 72 3.79 -2.01 -2.19
C ALA A 72 4.45 -1.59 -0.89
N GLY A 73 3.67 -1.01 0.03
CA GLY A 73 4.18 -0.53 1.31
C GLY A 73 3.17 -0.59 2.44
N ASN A 74 3.67 -0.75 3.67
CA ASN A 74 2.88 -0.80 4.90
C ASN A 74 3.39 0.24 5.89
N LYS A 75 2.47 0.88 6.61
CA LYS A 75 2.82 1.85 7.64
C LYS A 75 1.79 1.88 8.77
N LYS A 76 2.27 2.21 9.97
CA LYS A 76 1.41 2.68 11.06
C LYS A 76 0.79 4.02 10.68
N MET A 77 -0.51 4.17 10.90
CA MET A 77 -1.15 5.47 10.86
C MET A 77 -0.55 6.36 11.95
N PRO A 78 -0.29 7.65 11.67
CA PRO A 78 0.15 8.57 12.69
C PRO A 78 -0.93 8.67 13.78
N ARG A 79 -0.51 8.71 15.06
CA ARG A 79 -1.41 8.93 16.19
C ARG A 79 -2.15 10.27 16.09
N ASP A 80 -1.46 11.27 15.55
CA ASP A 80 -2.03 12.57 15.24
C ASP A 80 -2.35 12.64 13.73
N PRO A 81 -3.63 12.74 13.35
CA PRO A 81 -4.03 12.80 11.94
C PRO A 81 -3.54 14.07 11.22
N ARG A 82 -3.13 15.11 11.96
CA ARG A 82 -2.55 16.35 11.43
C ARG A 82 -1.06 16.19 11.11
N LYS A 83 -0.37 15.20 11.70
CA LYS A 83 1.04 14.93 11.40
C LYS A 83 1.19 14.26 10.04
N LYS A 84 2.19 14.70 9.28
CA LYS A 84 2.51 14.15 7.95
C LYS A 84 2.75 12.65 8.05
N ALA A 85 1.88 11.86 7.44
CA ALA A 85 2.19 10.47 7.17
C ALA A 85 3.20 10.42 6.02
N TYR A 86 4.50 10.27 6.31
CA TYR A 86 5.49 10.03 5.26
C TYR A 86 5.13 8.77 4.45
N SER A 87 5.70 8.58 3.26
CA SER A 87 5.51 7.38 2.46
C SER A 87 5.71 6.09 3.29
N PRO A 88 4.94 5.03 3.04
CA PRO A 88 5.16 3.74 3.69
C PRO A 88 6.57 3.24 3.41
N SER A 89 7.14 2.48 4.35
CA SER A 89 8.28 1.63 4.01
C SER A 89 7.75 0.51 3.09
N GLY A 90 8.43 0.28 1.98
CA GLY A 90 7.93 -0.65 0.96
C GLY A 90 8.97 -1.01 -0.08
N LYS A 91 8.53 -1.73 -1.09
CA LYS A 91 9.34 -2.22 -2.20
C LYS A 91 8.71 -1.83 -3.53
N TYR A 92 9.55 -1.79 -4.56
CA TYR A 92 9.15 -1.52 -5.93
C TYR A 92 9.21 -2.80 -6.76
N PHE A 93 8.32 -2.90 -7.74
CA PHE A 93 8.05 -4.12 -8.51
C PHE A 93 7.85 -3.80 -9.99
N PRO A 94 8.17 -4.75 -10.88
CA PRO A 94 7.98 -4.60 -12.32
C PRO A 94 6.52 -4.78 -12.76
N SER A 95 5.64 -5.32 -11.92
CA SER A 95 4.21 -5.50 -12.23
C SER A 95 3.31 -5.25 -11.01
N LEU A 96 2.05 -4.90 -11.28
CA LEU A 96 1.04 -4.73 -10.23
C LEU A 96 0.78 -6.03 -9.49
N ARG A 97 0.69 -7.15 -10.22
CA ARG A 97 0.48 -8.48 -9.64
C ARG A 97 1.59 -8.85 -8.66
N SER A 98 2.85 -8.57 -9.00
CA SER A 98 4.00 -8.78 -8.11
C SER A 98 3.90 -7.94 -6.83
N ALA A 99 3.48 -6.68 -6.96
CA ALA A 99 3.31 -5.78 -5.82
C ALA A 99 2.18 -6.24 -4.89
N ILE A 100 1.04 -6.66 -5.45
CA ILE A 100 -0.08 -7.22 -4.68
C ILE A 100 0.32 -8.54 -4.01
N ALA A 101 0.97 -9.45 -4.74
CA ALA A 101 1.45 -10.71 -4.18
C ALA A 101 2.38 -10.48 -2.98
N HIS A 102 3.29 -9.50 -3.07
CA HIS A 102 4.13 -9.11 -1.95
C HIS A 102 3.34 -8.59 -0.75
N ALA A 103 2.32 -7.76 -0.98
CA ALA A 103 1.48 -7.25 0.10
C ALA A 103 0.70 -8.38 0.81
N ILE A 104 0.19 -9.35 0.05
CA ILE A 104 -0.47 -10.55 0.58
C ILE A 104 0.53 -11.36 1.40
N GLU A 105 1.69 -11.68 0.83
CA GLU A 105 2.71 -12.51 1.46
C GLU A 105 3.29 -11.90 2.73
N MET A 106 3.46 -10.58 2.79
CA MET A 106 4.10 -9.89 3.92
C MET A 106 3.11 -9.43 4.97
N TRP A 107 1.92 -9.00 4.56
CA TRP A 107 0.98 -8.30 5.46
C TRP A 107 -0.40 -8.95 5.53
N GLY A 108 -0.70 -9.95 4.68
CA GLY A 108 -1.96 -10.69 4.74
C GLY A 108 -3.17 -9.89 4.27
N VAL A 109 -2.97 -8.85 3.42
CA VAL A 109 -4.10 -8.23 2.72
C VAL A 109 -4.76 -9.23 1.77
N ARG A 110 -5.99 -8.95 1.33
CA ARG A 110 -6.69 -9.80 0.36
C ARG A 110 -6.37 -9.38 -1.07
N MET A 111 -6.41 -10.33 -2.00
CA MET A 111 -6.37 -10.03 -3.43
C MET A 111 -7.59 -9.16 -3.81
N PRO A 112 -7.41 -7.99 -4.45
CA PRO A 112 -8.53 -7.24 -4.98
C PRO A 112 -9.17 -7.97 -6.16
N ASN A 113 -10.51 -7.94 -6.25
CA ASN A 113 -11.24 -8.62 -7.33
C ASN A 113 -11.09 -7.93 -8.69
N ASN A 114 -10.76 -6.64 -8.69
CA ASN A 114 -10.68 -5.78 -9.88
C ASN A 114 -9.23 -5.31 -10.16
N ALA A 115 -8.23 -6.10 -9.76
CA ALA A 115 -6.83 -5.77 -10.04
C ALA A 115 -6.53 -5.91 -11.54
N GLY A 116 -6.03 -4.83 -12.14
CA GLY A 116 -5.59 -4.85 -13.53
C GLY A 116 -4.30 -5.66 -13.75
N HIS A 117 -4.04 -6.03 -15.01
CA HIS A 117 -2.86 -6.81 -15.40
C HIS A 117 -1.76 -5.92 -15.97
N TYR A 118 -1.17 -5.06 -15.13
CA TYR A 118 -0.19 -4.06 -15.57
C TYR A 118 1.25 -4.40 -15.21
N THR A 119 2.15 -3.96 -16.07
CA THR A 119 3.61 -4.04 -16.01
C THR A 119 4.23 -2.64 -16.06
N ARG A 120 5.54 -2.55 -15.82
CA ARG A 120 6.28 -1.29 -15.86
C ARG A 120 6.14 -0.57 -17.19
N ASN A 121 5.98 -1.31 -18.29
CA ASN A 121 5.83 -0.74 -19.63
C ASN A 121 4.53 0.07 -19.75
N ASP A 122 3.45 -0.40 -19.11
CA ASP A 122 2.17 0.31 -19.08
C ASP A 122 2.27 1.67 -18.37
N LEU A 123 3.27 1.86 -17.51
CA LEU A 123 3.50 3.12 -16.81
C LEU A 123 4.26 4.15 -17.65
N ALA A 124 4.87 3.76 -18.79
CA ALA A 124 5.80 4.60 -19.53
C ALA A 124 5.18 5.96 -19.92
N THR A 125 3.94 5.94 -20.44
CA THR A 125 3.21 7.13 -20.91
C THR A 125 2.32 7.76 -19.85
N ILE A 126 2.15 7.12 -18.69
CA ILE A 126 1.21 7.58 -17.66
C ILE A 126 1.88 8.61 -16.76
N GLU A 127 1.23 9.77 -16.58
CA GLU A 127 1.63 10.70 -15.54
C GLU A 127 1.18 10.16 -14.18
N ILE A 128 2.12 9.57 -13.45
CA ILE A 128 1.88 9.11 -12.09
C ILE A 128 1.79 10.35 -11.21
N PRO A 129 0.65 10.63 -10.56
CA PRO A 129 0.54 11.75 -9.65
C PRO A 129 1.65 11.64 -8.61
N LYS A 130 2.57 12.61 -8.59
CA LYS A 130 3.52 12.71 -7.47
C LYS A 130 2.67 12.77 -6.22
N HIS A 131 2.96 11.90 -5.24
CA HIS A 131 2.33 12.00 -3.93
C HIS A 131 2.33 13.48 -3.55
N VAL A 132 1.14 14.03 -3.26
CA VAL A 132 0.99 15.40 -2.80
C VAL A 132 2.04 15.58 -1.73
N LYS A 133 3.08 16.38 -2.04
CA LYS A 133 4.08 16.76 -1.06
C LYS A 133 3.27 17.39 0.07
N GLY A 134 3.16 16.68 1.18
CA GLY A 134 2.57 17.24 2.39
C GLY A 134 3.42 18.40 2.87
#